data_AF-A0A1J3I878-F1
#
_entry.id   AF-A0A1J3I878-F1
#
_cell.length_a   1.000
_cell.length_b   1.000
_cell.length_c   1.000
_cell.angle_alpha   90.00
_cell.angle_beta   90.00
_cell.angle_gamma   90.00
#
_symmetry.space_group_name_H-M   'P 1'
#
loop_
_entity.id
_entity.type
_entity.pdbx_description
1 polymer ?
#
loop_
_entity_poly.entity_id
_entity_poly.type
_entity_poly.pdbx_seq_one_letter_code
_entity_poly.pdbx_strand_id
1 'polypeptide(L)'
;MLEQALKFRAGFDKMAAVDMPFHAYFKEDAEGKKRIGPPSRADWEAVNKLVQFLIIFYKATIVLSASTSPCSHKLYHAIVTMTKNILMLSTTAGPDALLRTKASSMLGKLEKYWSLFDDKVDMNRLVMVAAVFDPRKKMKFVKGCFDKLYGKDSAESTHLCAEITSILRKMFDEYFMIANKSSVESVTSNSAQSNATFSQSQEQFVDEVSQRTYIGNGLQYESLNDLYNDLVQESAFREKADELDQYLKESVENPHVLPGTEYDVLSFWRVNSPKFPVLSLVARDILAMQVSSVASESAFSTSGRVLDTTRSCLTHYMIEVLMCTEQWLKCEIKVNDRGVTRKEHLLADYVMQDELMRGYGMELYGPSR
;
A
#
# COMPACT_ATOMS: atom_id res chain seq x y z
N MET A 1 -13.04 16.92 10.53
CA MET A 1 -13.48 17.67 11.73
C MET A 1 -13.37 19.18 11.54
N LEU A 2 -12.15 19.74 11.39
CA LEU A 2 -11.96 21.21 11.27
C LEU A 2 -12.63 21.82 10.02
N GLU A 3 -12.57 21.16 8.87
CA GLU A 3 -13.32 21.58 7.66
C GLU A 3 -14.83 21.65 7.91
N GLN A 4 -15.37 20.72 8.70
CA GLN A 4 -16.78 20.72 9.06
C GLN A 4 -17.10 21.87 10.03
N ALA A 5 -16.20 22.15 10.99
CA ALA A 5 -16.35 23.28 11.91
C ALA A 5 -16.40 24.63 11.15
N LEU A 6 -15.61 24.80 10.08
CA LEU A 6 -15.61 26.02 9.26
C LEU A 6 -16.98 26.30 8.61
N LYS A 7 -17.77 25.27 8.29
CA LYS A 7 -19.14 25.44 7.73
C LYS A 7 -20.10 26.10 8.73
N PHE A 8 -19.83 25.97 10.02
CA PHE A 8 -20.65 26.57 11.08
C PHE A 8 -20.28 28.01 11.43
N ARG A 9 -19.23 28.57 10.82
CA ARG A 9 -18.78 29.95 11.10
C ARG A 9 -19.93 30.96 11.02
N ALA A 10 -20.71 30.93 9.93
CA ALA A 10 -21.85 31.83 9.76
C ALA A 10 -22.93 31.63 10.84
N GLY A 11 -23.09 30.40 11.35
CA GLY A 11 -23.97 30.10 12.48
C GLY A 11 -23.48 30.75 13.76
N PHE A 12 -22.18 30.63 14.08
CA PHE A 12 -21.57 31.29 15.23
C PHE A 12 -21.64 32.81 15.13
N ASP A 13 -21.38 33.39 13.95
CA ASP A 13 -21.49 34.84 13.72
C ASP A 13 -22.93 35.33 13.94
N LYS A 14 -23.93 34.55 13.50
CA LYS A 14 -25.36 34.88 13.70
C LYS A 14 -25.80 34.74 15.16
N MET A 15 -25.37 33.69 15.86
CA MET A 15 -25.63 33.55 17.30
C MET A 15 -24.98 34.69 18.08
N ALA A 16 -23.74 35.05 17.75
CA ALA A 16 -23.06 36.21 18.31
C ALA A 16 -23.67 37.56 17.90
N ALA A 17 -24.56 37.64 16.91
CA ALA A 17 -25.25 38.89 16.56
C ALA A 17 -26.62 39.02 17.22
N VAL A 18 -27.32 37.89 17.41
CA VAL A 18 -28.76 37.89 17.71
C VAL A 18 -29.11 37.26 19.05
N ASP A 19 -28.30 36.32 19.54
CA ASP A 19 -28.64 35.49 20.70
C ASP A 19 -28.03 36.07 22.00
N MET A 20 -28.87 36.72 22.81
CA MET A 20 -28.46 37.27 24.12
C MET A 20 -28.01 36.19 25.12
N PRO A 21 -28.74 35.06 25.30
CA PRO A 21 -28.26 33.92 26.08
C PRO A 21 -26.86 33.43 25.67
N PHE A 22 -26.58 33.36 24.36
CA PHE A 22 -25.28 32.96 23.85
C PHE A 22 -24.16 33.89 24.35
N HIS A 23 -24.36 35.21 24.32
CA HIS A 23 -23.42 36.17 24.89
C HIS A 23 -23.30 36.09 26.40
N ALA A 24 -24.42 35.92 27.10
CA ALA A 24 -24.45 35.83 28.55
C ALA A 24 -23.63 34.63 29.04
N TYR A 25 -23.75 33.49 28.36
CA TYR A 25 -22.99 32.27 28.66
C TYR A 25 -21.47 32.50 28.69
N PHE A 26 -20.93 33.30 27.76
CA PHE A 26 -19.48 33.59 27.72
C PHE A 26 -19.04 34.70 28.68
N LYS A 27 -19.99 35.43 29.28
CA LYS A 27 -19.72 36.44 30.31
C LYS A 27 -19.77 35.86 31.73
N GLU A 28 -20.31 34.65 31.89
CA GLU A 28 -20.36 33.93 33.17
C GLU A 28 -18.97 33.41 33.57
N ASP A 29 -18.70 33.51 34.88
CA ASP A 29 -17.56 32.85 35.50
C ASP A 29 -17.94 31.40 35.85
N ALA A 30 -17.12 30.44 35.41
CA ALA A 30 -17.21 29.06 35.83
C ALA A 30 -15.97 28.73 36.67
N GLU A 31 -16.18 28.34 37.93
CA GLU A 31 -15.10 27.90 38.83
C GLU A 31 -13.97 28.95 39.01
N GLY A 32 -14.34 30.23 39.07
CA GLY A 32 -13.38 31.34 39.22
C GLY A 32 -12.57 31.68 37.96
N LYS A 33 -12.94 31.13 36.80
CA LYS A 33 -12.36 31.47 35.50
C LYS A 33 -13.44 31.96 34.54
N LYS A 34 -13.15 33.07 33.85
CA LYS A 34 -13.95 33.50 32.71
C LYS A 34 -13.94 32.44 31.63
N ARG A 35 -15.12 32.14 31.09
CA ARG A 35 -15.25 31.27 29.92
C ARG A 35 -14.57 31.91 28.70
N ILE A 36 -13.91 31.07 27.89
CA ILE A 36 -13.31 31.51 26.63
C ILE A 36 -14.45 31.91 25.70
N GLY A 37 -14.40 33.13 25.17
CA GLY A 37 -15.44 33.68 24.31
C GLY A 37 -15.68 32.89 23.03
N PRO A 38 -16.75 33.23 22.28
CA PRO A 38 -17.03 32.56 21.02
C PRO A 38 -15.86 32.74 20.03
N PRO A 39 -15.65 31.80 19.08
CA PRO A 39 -14.56 31.88 18.13
C PRO A 39 -14.54 33.23 17.40
N SER A 40 -13.44 33.96 17.52
CA SER A 40 -13.23 35.23 16.86
C SER A 40 -12.86 35.05 15.39
N ARG A 41 -12.85 36.14 14.62
CA ARG A 41 -12.34 36.12 13.24
C ARG A 41 -10.90 35.59 13.16
N ALA A 42 -10.04 35.94 14.12
CA ALA A 42 -8.66 35.47 14.16
C ALA A 42 -8.59 33.94 14.39
N ASP A 43 -9.50 33.39 15.21
CA ASP A 43 -9.58 31.94 15.45
C ASP A 43 -9.99 31.20 14.17
N TRP A 44 -10.98 31.72 13.44
CA TRP A 44 -11.40 31.13 12.15
C TRP A 44 -10.30 31.18 11.09
N GLU A 45 -9.55 32.29 11.02
CA GLU A 45 -8.38 32.42 10.14
C GLU A 45 -7.27 31.43 10.53
N ALA A 46 -7.02 31.23 11.82
CA ALA A 46 -6.07 30.24 12.32
C ALA A 46 -6.50 28.80 11.99
N VAL A 47 -7.79 28.47 12.18
CA VAL A 47 -8.34 27.15 11.82
C VAL A 47 -8.21 26.89 10.32
N ASN A 48 -8.52 27.88 9.47
CA ASN A 48 -8.41 27.73 8.02
C ASN A 48 -6.97 27.44 7.59
N LYS A 49 -5.98 28.17 8.15
CA LYS A 49 -4.56 27.90 7.93
C LYS A 49 -4.16 26.50 8.39
N LEU A 50 -4.68 26.07 9.55
CA LEU A 50 -4.40 24.75 10.10
C LEU A 50 -4.96 23.63 9.22
N VAL A 51 -6.17 23.79 8.66
CA VAL A 51 -6.75 22.85 7.69
C VAL A 51 -5.85 22.70 6.47
N GLN A 52 -5.42 23.82 5.89
CA GLN A 52 -4.52 23.81 4.73
C GLN A 52 -3.18 23.14 5.03
N PHE A 53 -2.67 23.28 6.25
CA PHE A 53 -1.46 22.61 6.70
C PHE A 53 -1.68 21.09 6.90
N LEU A 54 -2.75 20.72 7.59
CA LEU A 54 -3.04 19.34 7.96
C LEU A 54 -3.35 18.44 6.78
N ILE A 55 -3.69 18.99 5.61
CA ILE A 55 -3.92 18.21 4.39
C ILE A 55 -2.72 17.34 4.01
N ILE A 56 -1.49 17.78 4.34
CA ILE A 56 -0.25 17.05 4.09
C ILE A 56 -0.29 15.71 4.85
N PHE A 57 -0.64 15.76 6.13
CA PHE A 57 -0.71 14.59 7.00
C PHE A 57 -1.94 13.76 6.70
N TYR A 58 -3.10 14.39 6.48
CA TYR A 58 -4.33 13.68 6.17
C TYR A 58 -4.18 12.76 4.96
N LYS A 59 -3.57 13.25 3.87
CA LYS A 59 -3.30 12.43 2.68
C LYS A 59 -2.33 11.28 2.98
N ALA A 60 -1.29 11.51 3.78
CA ALA A 60 -0.37 10.46 4.20
C ALA A 60 -1.06 9.42 5.11
N THR A 61 -1.90 9.86 6.04
CA THR A 61 -2.67 9.02 6.95
C THR A 61 -3.64 8.13 6.20
N ILE A 62 -4.34 8.62 5.16
CA ILE A 62 -5.21 7.77 4.34
C ILE A 62 -4.42 6.59 3.76
N VAL A 63 -3.21 6.83 3.26
CA VAL A 63 -2.35 5.76 2.71
C VAL A 63 -1.90 4.79 3.81
N LEU A 64 -1.51 5.31 4.97
CA LEU A 64 -1.02 4.54 6.12
C LEU A 64 -2.10 3.71 6.82
N SER A 65 -3.33 4.22 6.87
CA SER A 65 -4.47 3.60 7.55
C SER A 65 -5.21 2.59 6.68
N ALA A 66 -4.79 2.39 5.43
CA ALA A 66 -5.36 1.38 4.56
C ALA A 66 -5.06 -0.03 5.10
N SER A 67 -6.12 -0.80 5.36
CA SER A 67 -6.03 -2.15 5.97
C SER A 67 -6.46 -3.28 5.06
N THR A 68 -7.00 -2.98 3.88
CA THR A 68 -7.62 -3.98 2.98
C THR A 68 -7.00 -4.04 1.59
N SER A 69 -5.98 -3.23 1.34
CA SER A 69 -5.22 -3.16 0.10
C SER A 69 -3.73 -3.04 0.40
N PRO A 70 -2.84 -3.65 -0.39
CA PRO A 70 -1.39 -3.47 -0.26
C PRO A 70 -1.02 -2.00 -0.48
N CYS A 71 -0.45 -1.36 0.55
CA CYS A 71 -0.08 0.06 0.51
C CYS A 71 1.42 0.31 0.71
N SER A 72 2.24 -0.73 0.91
CA SER A 72 3.69 -0.57 1.13
C SER A 72 4.37 0.19 -0.02
N HIS A 73 3.98 -0.08 -1.26
CA HIS A 73 4.47 0.61 -2.46
C HIS A 73 4.07 2.10 -2.56
N LYS A 74 3.13 2.57 -1.75
CA LYS A 74 2.72 3.97 -1.63
C LYS A 74 3.39 4.68 -0.45
N LEU A 75 3.95 3.93 0.50
CA LEU A 75 4.49 4.48 1.74
C LEU A 75 5.62 5.48 1.48
N TYR A 76 6.62 5.08 0.70
CA TYR A 76 7.77 5.94 0.44
C TYR A 76 7.36 7.28 -0.20
N HIS A 77 6.40 7.23 -1.13
CA HIS A 77 5.80 8.43 -1.72
C HIS A 77 5.17 9.35 -0.66
N ALA A 78 4.37 8.78 0.25
CA ALA A 78 3.70 9.54 1.30
C ALA A 78 4.71 10.23 2.23
N ILE A 79 5.76 9.50 2.62
CA ILE A 79 6.81 10.02 3.51
C ILE A 79 7.60 11.13 2.82
N VAL A 80 8.13 10.90 1.62
CA VAL A 80 8.89 11.92 0.87
C VAL A 80 8.04 13.16 0.63
N THR A 81 6.77 12.99 0.26
CA THR A 81 5.84 14.10 0.05
C THR A 81 5.63 14.90 1.33
N MET A 82 5.42 14.23 2.46
CA MET A 82 5.26 14.87 3.76
C MET A 82 6.54 15.62 4.16
N THR A 83 7.70 14.96 4.15
CA THR A 83 9.00 15.55 4.47
C THR A 83 9.27 16.78 3.61
N LYS A 84 9.07 16.68 2.29
CA LYS A 84 9.34 17.79 1.37
C LYS A 84 8.41 18.97 1.61
N ASN A 85 7.11 18.75 1.81
CA ASN A 85 6.18 19.85 2.07
C ASN A 85 6.46 20.54 3.41
N ILE A 86 6.79 19.78 4.47
CA ILE A 86 7.17 20.35 5.77
C ILE A 86 8.46 21.16 5.63
N LEU A 87 9.47 20.62 4.94
CA LEU A 87 10.74 21.30 4.67
C LEU A 87 10.53 22.60 3.87
N MET A 88 9.67 22.58 2.86
CA MET A 88 9.32 23.79 2.11
C MET A 88 8.66 24.83 3.01
N LEU A 89 7.74 24.42 3.88
CA LEU A 89 7.06 25.32 4.82
C LEU A 89 7.99 25.87 5.90
N SER A 90 9.00 25.11 6.33
CA SER A 90 9.96 25.55 7.35
C SER A 90 11.02 26.50 6.80
N THR A 91 11.35 26.41 5.51
CA THR A 91 12.44 27.18 4.88
C THR A 91 11.97 28.35 4.03
N THR A 92 10.76 28.30 3.47
CA THR A 92 10.25 29.36 2.61
C THR A 92 9.90 30.61 3.43
N ALA A 93 10.41 31.76 3.00
CA ALA A 93 10.02 33.05 3.57
C ALA A 93 8.52 33.29 3.30
N GLY A 94 7.77 33.59 4.35
CA GLY A 94 6.33 33.77 4.26
C GLY A 94 5.76 34.55 5.44
N PRO A 95 4.52 35.06 5.30
CA PRO A 95 3.90 35.94 6.28
C PRO A 95 3.64 35.24 7.63
N ASP A 96 3.53 33.92 7.62
CA ASP A 96 3.18 33.14 8.82
C ASP A 96 4.43 32.58 9.52
N ALA A 97 5.05 33.40 10.36
CA ALA A 97 6.22 33.01 11.14
C ALA A 97 5.90 31.89 12.15
N LEU A 98 4.68 31.86 12.69
CA LEU A 98 4.25 30.83 13.64
C LEU A 98 4.18 29.47 12.95
N LEU A 99 3.53 29.39 11.78
CA LEU A 99 3.43 28.17 11.00
C LEU A 99 4.81 27.63 10.61
N ARG A 100 5.72 28.51 10.19
CA ARG A 100 7.11 28.14 9.86
C ARG A 100 7.82 27.52 11.07
N THR A 101 7.74 28.15 12.24
CA THR A 101 8.33 27.61 13.48
C THR A 101 7.72 26.27 13.87
N LYS A 102 6.40 26.09 13.71
CA LYS A 102 5.74 24.79 13.95
C LYS A 102 6.19 23.74 12.94
N ALA A 103 6.30 24.08 11.66
CA ALA A 103 6.81 23.19 10.62
C ALA A 103 8.25 22.76 10.92
N SER A 104 9.14 23.68 11.34
CA SER A 104 10.51 23.33 11.77
C SER A 104 10.53 22.38 12.97
N SER A 105 9.68 22.61 13.97
CA SER A 105 9.56 21.70 15.12
C SER A 105 9.06 20.32 14.72
N MET A 106 8.15 20.24 13.74
CA MET A 106 7.63 18.98 13.21
C MET A 106 8.66 18.25 12.35
N LEU A 107 9.44 18.98 11.55
CA LEU A 107 10.55 18.41 10.79
C LEU A 107 11.57 17.76 11.73
N GLY A 108 11.98 18.46 12.78
CA GLY A 108 12.90 17.91 13.78
C GLY A 108 12.33 16.71 14.56
N LYS A 109 11.00 16.55 14.63
CA LYS A 109 10.37 15.32 15.15
C LYS A 109 10.40 14.19 14.14
N LEU A 110 10.21 14.50 12.86
CA LEU A 110 10.25 13.52 11.77
C LEU A 110 11.66 12.97 11.57
N GLU A 111 12.69 13.81 11.62
CA GLU A 111 14.10 13.44 11.45
C GLU A 111 14.56 12.39 12.47
N LYS A 112 13.96 12.35 13.68
CA LYS A 112 14.22 11.31 14.68
C LYS A 112 13.86 9.90 14.22
N TYR A 113 12.97 9.78 13.24
CA TYR A 113 12.46 8.52 12.71
C TYR A 113 12.70 8.39 11.21
N TRP A 114 13.29 9.39 10.55
CA TRP A 114 13.46 9.42 9.09
C TRP A 114 14.70 10.23 8.73
N SER A 115 15.86 9.75 9.15
CA SER A 115 17.17 10.30 8.79
C SER A 115 18.06 9.18 8.26
N LEU A 116 18.31 9.15 6.95
CA LEU A 116 19.01 8.04 6.29
C LEU A 116 20.51 8.00 6.54
N PHE A 117 21.07 9.13 7.00
CA PHE A 117 22.50 9.32 7.25
C PHE A 117 22.83 9.49 8.74
N ASP A 118 21.84 9.32 9.61
CA ASP A 118 22.08 9.28 11.05
C ASP A 118 22.19 7.82 11.49
N ASP A 119 23.40 7.40 11.86
CA ASP A 119 23.71 6.04 12.32
C ASP A 119 22.88 5.59 13.52
N LYS A 120 22.21 6.51 14.22
CA LYS A 120 21.33 6.21 15.36
C LYS A 120 19.89 5.90 14.96
N VAL A 121 19.50 6.18 13.71
CA VAL A 121 18.13 6.01 13.24
C VAL A 121 18.05 4.75 12.40
N ASP A 122 17.57 3.66 13.02
CA ASP A 122 17.30 2.42 12.29
C ASP A 122 16.07 2.60 11.40
N MET A 123 16.32 2.52 10.10
CA MET A 123 15.40 2.96 9.06
C MET A 123 15.13 1.81 8.10
N ASN A 124 13.88 1.34 8.09
CA ASN A 124 13.49 0.21 7.25
C ASN A 124 13.57 0.55 5.75
N ARG A 125 14.64 0.08 5.09
CA ARG A 125 14.88 0.26 3.65
C ARG A 125 13.86 -0.46 2.78
N LEU A 126 13.15 -1.46 3.30
CA LEU A 126 12.11 -2.18 2.56
C LEU A 126 10.98 -1.26 2.10
N VAL A 127 10.77 -0.12 2.77
CA VAL A 127 9.83 0.91 2.35
C VAL A 127 10.18 1.46 0.95
N MET A 128 11.47 1.62 0.66
CA MET A 128 11.95 2.07 -0.65
C MET A 128 11.93 0.94 -1.67
N VAL A 129 12.31 -0.27 -1.26
CA VAL A 129 12.24 -1.48 -2.08
C VAL A 129 10.81 -1.72 -2.56
N ALA A 130 9.81 -1.61 -1.68
CA ALA A 130 8.40 -1.74 -2.03
C ALA A 130 7.95 -0.73 -3.08
N ALA A 131 8.49 0.49 -3.07
CA ALA A 131 8.21 1.49 -4.10
C ALA A 131 8.81 1.13 -5.46
N VAL A 132 9.93 0.39 -5.50
CA VAL A 132 10.52 -0.14 -6.74
C VAL A 132 9.64 -1.23 -7.36
N PHE A 133 8.94 -2.02 -6.55
CA PHE A 133 7.99 -3.04 -7.03
C PHE A 133 6.63 -2.47 -7.51
N ASP A 134 6.42 -1.15 -7.50
CA ASP A 134 5.34 -0.52 -8.28
C ASP A 134 5.83 -0.32 -9.72
N PRO A 135 5.28 -1.05 -10.70
CA PRO A 135 5.79 -1.06 -12.07
C PRO A 135 5.63 0.29 -12.78
N ARG A 136 4.79 1.19 -12.26
CA ARG A 136 4.63 2.58 -12.76
C ARG A 136 5.72 3.53 -12.28
N LYS A 137 6.48 3.12 -11.27
CA LYS A 137 7.46 3.94 -10.56
C LYS A 137 8.87 3.43 -10.76
N LYS A 138 9.10 2.15 -10.44
CA LYS A 138 10.42 1.47 -10.46
C LYS A 138 11.51 2.30 -9.76
N MET A 139 12.78 2.03 -10.09
CA MET A 139 13.93 2.79 -9.58
C MET A 139 13.87 4.28 -9.95
N LYS A 140 13.24 4.62 -11.07
CA LYS A 140 13.11 6.02 -11.55
C LYS A 140 12.44 6.93 -10.52
N PHE A 141 11.37 6.45 -9.89
CA PHE A 141 10.68 7.19 -8.84
C PHE A 141 11.55 7.33 -7.58
N VAL A 142 12.22 6.24 -7.16
CA VAL A 142 13.04 6.23 -5.96
C VAL A 142 14.22 7.19 -6.09
N LYS A 143 14.94 7.15 -7.23
CA LYS A 143 15.97 8.13 -7.56
C LYS A 143 15.43 9.56 -7.55
N GLY A 144 14.29 9.79 -8.20
CA GLY A 144 13.66 11.12 -8.22
C GLY A 144 13.28 11.64 -6.82
N CYS A 145 12.98 10.75 -5.87
CA CYS A 145 12.77 11.13 -4.48
C CYS A 145 14.07 11.50 -3.77
N PHE A 146 15.14 10.73 -3.96
CA PHE A 146 16.46 11.08 -3.41
C PHE A 146 16.97 12.41 -3.94
N ASP A 147 16.86 12.64 -5.25
CA ASP A 147 17.25 13.90 -5.89
C ASP A 147 16.47 15.10 -5.33
N LYS A 148 15.19 14.91 -4.99
CA LYS A 148 14.35 15.95 -4.37
C LYS A 148 14.70 16.24 -2.91
N LEU A 149 15.24 15.25 -2.20
CA LEU A 149 15.58 15.36 -0.78
C LEU A 149 17.01 15.88 -0.57
N TYR A 150 17.97 15.36 -1.33
CA TYR A 150 19.40 15.58 -1.12
C TYR A 150 20.07 16.40 -2.21
N GLY A 151 19.37 16.68 -3.30
CA GLY A 151 19.90 17.38 -4.46
C GLY A 151 20.12 16.43 -5.64
N LYS A 152 19.94 16.98 -6.84
CA LYS A 152 20.01 16.19 -8.08
C LYS A 152 21.42 15.63 -8.29
N ASP A 153 21.50 14.31 -8.47
CA ASP A 153 22.75 13.58 -8.73
C ASP A 153 23.82 13.83 -7.63
N SER A 154 23.40 14.07 -6.39
CA SER A 154 24.31 14.21 -5.25
C SER A 154 24.99 12.89 -4.89
N ALA A 155 26.07 12.95 -4.10
CA ALA A 155 26.75 11.75 -3.60
C ALA A 155 25.81 10.88 -2.75
N GLU A 156 24.98 11.51 -1.93
CA GLU A 156 23.93 10.90 -1.11
C GLU A 156 22.88 10.18 -1.97
N SER A 157 22.38 10.84 -3.01
CA SER A 157 21.40 10.27 -3.95
C SER A 157 21.97 9.04 -4.64
N THR A 158 23.22 9.13 -5.10
CA THR A 158 23.92 8.03 -5.79
C THR A 158 24.19 6.86 -4.85
N HIS A 159 24.67 7.13 -3.63
CA HIS A 159 24.90 6.11 -2.61
C HIS A 159 23.62 5.34 -2.27
N LEU A 160 22.51 6.05 -2.01
CA LEU A 160 21.23 5.43 -1.70
C LEU A 160 20.69 4.61 -2.89
N CYS A 161 20.84 5.07 -4.13
CA CYS A 161 20.48 4.26 -5.30
C CYS A 161 21.27 2.94 -5.36
N ALA A 162 22.57 2.98 -5.12
CA ALA A 162 23.42 1.80 -5.11
C ALA A 162 23.05 0.85 -3.95
N GLU A 163 22.77 1.41 -2.77
CA GLU A 163 22.33 0.65 -1.59
C GLU A 163 21.01 -0.10 -1.86
N ILE A 164 19.99 0.58 -2.37
CA ILE A 164 18.70 -0.06 -2.70
C ILE A 164 18.86 -1.11 -3.81
N THR A 165 19.71 -0.86 -4.80
CA THR A 165 20.02 -1.85 -5.86
C THR A 165 20.71 -3.07 -5.27
N SER A 166 21.63 -2.88 -4.32
CA SER A 166 22.30 -3.98 -3.60
C SER A 166 21.32 -4.82 -2.78
N ILE A 167 20.37 -4.18 -2.07
CA ILE A 167 19.32 -4.88 -1.33
C ILE A 167 18.43 -5.69 -2.28
N LEU A 168 17.98 -5.10 -3.39
CA LEU A 168 17.18 -5.78 -4.41
C LEU A 168 17.90 -7.03 -4.95
N ARG A 169 19.20 -6.92 -5.25
CA ARG A 169 20.02 -8.05 -5.73
C ARG A 169 20.14 -9.15 -4.68
N LYS A 170 20.48 -8.82 -3.44
CA LYS A 170 20.57 -9.81 -2.35
C LYS A 170 19.24 -10.54 -2.12
N MET A 171 18.13 -9.80 -2.13
CA MET A 171 16.79 -10.39 -2.00
C MET A 171 16.48 -11.30 -3.19
N PHE A 172 16.78 -10.84 -4.41
CA PHE A 172 16.59 -11.64 -5.61
C PHE A 172 17.39 -12.95 -5.54
N ASP A 173 18.67 -12.87 -5.19
CA ASP A 173 19.55 -14.04 -5.07
C ASP A 173 19.00 -15.05 -4.06
N GLU A 174 18.51 -14.58 -2.91
CA GLU A 174 17.91 -15.45 -1.89
C GLU A 174 16.69 -16.21 -2.41
N TYR A 175 15.76 -15.50 -3.08
CA TYR A 175 14.58 -16.13 -3.66
C TYR A 175 14.91 -17.03 -4.86
N PHE A 176 15.89 -16.65 -5.67
CA PHE A 176 16.39 -17.46 -6.78
C PHE A 176 16.94 -18.80 -6.29
N MET A 177 17.71 -18.79 -5.19
CA MET A 177 18.24 -20.01 -4.57
C MET A 177 17.12 -20.89 -4.02
N ILE A 178 16.09 -20.31 -3.39
CA ILE A 178 14.94 -21.06 -2.86
C ILE A 178 14.15 -21.72 -3.99
N ALA A 179 13.82 -20.96 -5.05
CA ALA A 179 13.06 -21.46 -6.19
C ALA A 179 13.77 -22.62 -6.90
N ASN A 180 15.09 -22.56 -7.00
CA ASN A 180 15.89 -23.61 -7.64
C ASN A 180 16.11 -24.85 -6.75
N LYS A 181 16.13 -24.70 -5.42
CA LYS A 181 16.17 -25.86 -4.50
C LYS A 181 14.90 -26.70 -4.62
N SER A 182 13.73 -26.06 -4.70
CA SER A 182 12.45 -26.76 -4.87
C SER A 182 12.34 -27.55 -6.19
N SER A 183 13.02 -27.14 -7.25
CA SER A 183 13.07 -27.93 -8.49
C SER A 183 13.93 -29.20 -8.39
N VAL A 184 14.99 -29.20 -7.56
CA VAL A 184 15.91 -30.35 -7.45
C VAL A 184 15.32 -31.48 -6.60
N GLU A 185 14.52 -31.17 -5.58
CA GLU A 185 13.85 -32.18 -4.73
C GLU A 185 12.69 -32.91 -5.46
N SER A 186 12.16 -32.32 -6.53
CA SER A 186 11.12 -32.97 -7.35
C SER A 186 11.64 -34.07 -8.28
N VAL A 187 12.95 -34.16 -8.50
CA VAL A 187 13.57 -35.18 -9.38
C VAL A 187 14.00 -36.44 -8.62
N THR A 188 14.13 -36.39 -7.29
CA THR A 188 14.67 -37.51 -6.47
C THR A 188 13.61 -38.34 -5.73
N SER A 189 12.32 -38.10 -5.96
CA SER A 189 11.22 -38.80 -5.25
C SER A 189 10.35 -39.71 -6.11
N ASN A 190 10.85 -40.21 -7.25
CA ASN A 190 10.22 -41.30 -8.01
C ASN A 190 11.03 -42.60 -7.93
N SER A 191 11.09 -43.19 -6.73
CA SER A 191 11.50 -44.59 -6.55
C SER A 191 10.91 -45.21 -5.28
N ALA A 192 9.58 -45.30 -5.19
CA ALA A 192 8.94 -46.34 -4.38
C ALA A 192 7.52 -46.63 -4.89
N GLN A 193 7.32 -47.84 -5.39
CA GLN A 193 6.01 -48.42 -5.73
C GLN A 193 5.09 -48.48 -4.50
N SER A 194 3.80 -48.22 -4.67
CA SER A 194 2.77 -49.19 -4.29
C SER A 194 1.38 -48.88 -4.88
N ASN A 195 0.88 -49.92 -5.53
CA ASN A 195 -0.48 -50.18 -6.03
C ASN A 195 -1.65 -49.49 -5.30
N ALA A 196 -2.53 -48.86 -6.08
CA ALA A 196 -3.97 -48.91 -5.85
C ALA A 196 -4.74 -48.84 -7.18
N THR A 197 -5.53 -49.87 -7.43
CA THR A 197 -6.41 -50.03 -8.58
C THR A 197 -7.65 -49.14 -8.42
N PHE A 198 -7.91 -48.21 -9.34
CA PHE A 198 -9.28 -47.81 -9.69
C PHE A 198 -9.32 -47.16 -11.08
N SER A 199 -10.29 -47.60 -11.89
CA SER A 199 -10.51 -47.25 -13.30
C SER A 199 -11.42 -46.04 -13.48
N GLN A 200 -11.08 -45.10 -14.39
CA GLN A 200 -11.94 -44.72 -15.54
C GLN A 200 -11.31 -43.66 -16.46
N SER A 201 -11.12 -44.07 -17.72
CA SER A 201 -11.28 -43.39 -19.01
C SER A 201 -10.69 -42.00 -19.31
N GLN A 202 -9.73 -42.03 -20.25
CA GLN A 202 -9.58 -41.20 -21.46
C GLN A 202 -9.38 -39.68 -21.32
N GLU A 203 -8.14 -39.24 -21.51
CA GLU A 203 -7.76 -38.53 -22.74
C GLU A 203 -6.25 -38.73 -23.01
N GLN A 204 -5.94 -39.25 -24.19
CA GLN A 204 -4.57 -39.48 -24.67
C GLN A 204 -3.91 -38.13 -25.00
N PHE A 205 -2.92 -37.75 -24.22
CA PHE A 205 -1.81 -36.96 -24.75
C PHE A 205 -0.51 -37.68 -24.39
N VAL A 206 0.33 -37.85 -25.39
CA VAL A 206 1.45 -38.80 -25.40
C VAL A 206 2.50 -38.34 -24.39
N ASP A 207 2.53 -38.98 -23.23
CA ASP A 207 3.65 -38.91 -22.29
C ASP A 207 4.77 -39.76 -22.91
N GLU A 208 5.52 -39.18 -23.85
CA GLU A 208 6.67 -39.83 -24.46
C GLU A 208 7.80 -39.86 -23.44
N VAL A 209 7.78 -40.95 -22.69
CA VAL A 209 8.77 -41.41 -21.74
C VAL A 209 10.17 -41.18 -22.31
N SER A 210 10.96 -40.38 -21.59
CA SER A 210 12.40 -40.18 -21.78
C SER A 210 13.18 -41.48 -21.47
N GLN A 211 12.92 -42.55 -22.21
CA GLN A 211 13.72 -43.76 -22.23
C GLN A 211 14.92 -43.50 -23.14
N ARG A 212 16.13 -43.47 -22.56
CA ARG A 212 17.40 -43.41 -23.29
C ARG A 212 17.38 -44.51 -24.37
N THR A 213 17.14 -44.11 -25.60
CA THR A 213 17.12 -45.03 -26.73
C THR A 213 18.57 -45.25 -27.15
N TYR A 214 18.97 -46.50 -27.34
CA TYR A 214 20.32 -46.84 -27.79
C TYR A 214 20.27 -47.29 -29.24
N ILE A 215 21.16 -46.75 -30.07
CA ILE A 215 21.43 -47.23 -31.43
C ILE A 215 22.36 -48.46 -31.30
N GLY A 216 22.31 -49.39 -32.26
CA GLY A 216 23.21 -50.55 -32.30
C GLY A 216 24.69 -50.17 -32.08
N ASN A 217 25.46 -51.10 -31.50
CA ASN A 217 26.82 -50.90 -30.94
C ASN A 217 26.90 -50.10 -29.61
N GLY A 218 25.78 -49.87 -28.92
CA GLY A 218 25.78 -49.27 -27.58
C GLY A 218 25.91 -47.74 -27.56
N LEU A 219 25.73 -47.10 -28.71
CA LEU A 219 25.73 -45.64 -28.82
C LEU A 219 24.37 -45.10 -28.38
N GLN A 220 24.36 -44.12 -27.47
CA GLN A 220 23.13 -43.46 -27.05
C GLN A 220 22.58 -42.62 -28.22
N TYR A 221 21.29 -42.76 -28.51
CA TYR A 221 20.60 -41.89 -29.45
C TYR A 221 20.49 -40.50 -28.83
N GLU A 222 21.10 -39.51 -29.48
CA GLU A 222 20.94 -38.10 -29.13
C GLU A 222 19.93 -37.48 -30.08
N SER A 223 18.75 -37.13 -29.56
CA SER A 223 17.78 -36.35 -30.33
C SER A 223 18.24 -34.90 -30.43
N LEU A 224 18.22 -34.32 -31.63
CA LEU A 224 18.42 -32.87 -31.77
C LEU A 224 17.35 -32.06 -31.02
N ASN A 225 16.19 -32.66 -30.76
CA ASN A 225 15.17 -32.05 -29.92
C ASN A 225 15.60 -31.99 -28.44
N ASP A 226 16.34 -32.99 -27.95
CA ASP A 226 16.88 -32.99 -26.58
C ASP A 226 17.98 -31.93 -26.45
N LEU A 227 18.87 -31.82 -27.44
CA LEU A 227 19.87 -30.75 -27.50
C LEU A 227 19.21 -29.36 -27.54
N TYR A 228 18.15 -29.19 -28.32
CA TYR A 228 17.40 -27.93 -28.35
C TYR A 228 16.75 -27.65 -26.98
N ASN A 229 16.16 -28.65 -26.34
CA ASN A 229 15.58 -28.51 -25.00
C ASN A 229 16.64 -28.12 -23.97
N ASP A 230 17.83 -28.72 -24.00
CA ASP A 230 18.95 -28.37 -23.11
C ASP A 230 19.42 -26.92 -23.31
N LEU A 231 19.55 -26.48 -24.56
CA LEU A 231 19.88 -25.09 -24.91
C LEU A 231 18.78 -24.11 -24.46
N VAL A 232 17.50 -24.49 -24.58
CA VAL A 232 16.35 -23.70 -24.09
C VAL A 232 16.35 -23.64 -22.57
N GLN A 233 16.67 -24.72 -21.86
CA GLN A 233 16.78 -24.71 -20.40
C GLN A 233 17.95 -23.85 -19.92
N GLU A 234 19.11 -23.92 -20.58
CA GLU A 234 20.28 -23.11 -20.23
C GLU A 234 20.05 -21.61 -20.50
N SER A 235 19.36 -21.28 -21.59
CA SER A 235 18.95 -19.89 -21.88
C SER A 235 17.87 -19.40 -20.92
N ALA A 236 16.84 -20.20 -20.64
CA ALA A 236 15.80 -19.87 -19.65
C ALA A 236 16.38 -19.69 -18.23
N PHE A 237 17.39 -20.47 -17.84
CA PHE A 237 18.10 -20.28 -16.57
C PHE A 237 18.84 -18.95 -16.52
N ARG A 238 19.52 -18.57 -17.61
CA ARG A 238 20.18 -17.25 -17.72
C ARG A 238 19.17 -16.10 -17.69
N GLU A 239 18.06 -16.21 -18.40
CA GLU A 239 16.98 -15.21 -18.37
C GLU A 239 16.39 -15.05 -16.97
N LYS A 240 16.21 -16.16 -16.24
CA LYS A 240 15.82 -16.11 -14.83
C LYS A 240 16.86 -15.41 -13.97
N ALA A 241 18.17 -15.63 -14.18
CA ALA A 241 19.21 -14.97 -13.39
C ALA A 241 19.27 -13.44 -13.61
N ASP A 242 18.91 -12.99 -14.81
CA ASP A 242 18.93 -11.57 -15.19
C ASP A 242 17.58 -10.84 -14.99
N GLU A 243 16.60 -11.52 -14.39
CA GLU A 243 15.22 -11.06 -14.25
C GLU A 243 15.10 -9.67 -13.59
N LEU A 244 15.87 -9.43 -12.53
CA LEU A 244 15.93 -8.14 -11.84
C LEU A 244 16.44 -7.03 -12.77
N ASP A 245 17.53 -7.28 -13.49
CA ASP A 245 18.11 -6.28 -14.39
C ASP A 245 17.16 -6.01 -15.57
N GLN A 246 16.45 -7.02 -16.07
CA GLN A 246 15.40 -6.85 -17.07
C GLN A 246 14.26 -5.96 -16.54
N TYR A 247 13.71 -6.27 -15.37
CA TYR A 247 12.64 -5.47 -14.77
C TYR A 247 13.03 -4.00 -14.57
N LEU A 248 14.26 -3.75 -14.10
CA LEU A 248 14.78 -2.40 -13.86
C LEU A 248 15.07 -1.62 -15.15
N LYS A 249 15.46 -2.30 -16.24
CA LYS A 249 15.71 -1.70 -17.56
C LYS A 249 14.43 -1.39 -18.34
N GLU A 250 13.39 -2.21 -18.17
CA GLU A 250 12.11 -2.00 -18.85
C GLU A 250 11.46 -0.67 -18.45
N SER A 251 10.78 -0.03 -19.41
CA SER A 251 10.05 1.20 -19.16
C SER A 251 9.02 1.04 -18.04
N VAL A 252 8.69 2.15 -17.37
CA VAL A 252 7.60 2.16 -16.40
C VAL A 252 6.26 1.93 -17.09
N GLU A 253 5.38 1.21 -16.41
CA GLU A 253 4.00 1.02 -16.85
C GLU A 253 3.23 2.34 -16.79
N ASN A 254 2.48 2.66 -17.85
CA ASN A 254 1.61 3.83 -17.91
C ASN A 254 0.17 3.41 -18.25
N PRO A 255 -0.51 2.70 -17.33
CA PRO A 255 -1.87 2.22 -17.55
C PRO A 255 -2.84 3.40 -17.61
N HIS A 256 -3.78 3.36 -18.57
CA HIS A 256 -4.93 4.27 -18.58
C HIS A 256 -5.93 3.83 -17.51
N VAL A 257 -5.82 4.44 -16.33
CA VAL A 257 -6.73 4.21 -15.21
C VAL A 257 -7.86 5.23 -15.27
N LEU A 258 -9.10 4.78 -15.09
CA LEU A 258 -10.26 5.68 -15.04
C LEU A 258 -10.16 6.60 -13.80
N PRO A 259 -10.66 7.84 -13.88
CA PRO A 259 -10.72 8.71 -12.71
C PRO A 259 -11.48 8.03 -11.57
N GLY A 260 -10.82 7.90 -10.41
CA GLY A 260 -11.40 7.26 -9.22
C GLY A 260 -11.10 5.76 -9.06
N THR A 261 -10.50 5.09 -10.05
CA THR A 261 -10.01 3.72 -9.87
C THR A 261 -8.54 3.69 -9.50
N GLU A 262 -8.15 2.76 -8.63
CA GLU A 262 -6.74 2.55 -8.29
C GLU A 262 -6.13 1.47 -9.19
N TYR A 263 -4.86 1.63 -9.52
CA TYR A 263 -4.11 0.60 -10.23
C TYR A 263 -3.77 -0.55 -9.30
N ASP A 264 -4.16 -1.77 -9.69
CA ASP A 264 -3.85 -2.99 -8.95
C ASP A 264 -2.45 -3.51 -9.29
N VAL A 265 -1.48 -3.14 -8.46
CA VAL A 265 -0.08 -3.58 -8.56
C VAL A 265 0.05 -5.11 -8.41
N LEU A 266 -0.80 -5.76 -7.60
CA LEU A 266 -0.71 -7.21 -7.43
C LEU A 266 -1.17 -7.95 -8.68
N SER A 267 -2.21 -7.45 -9.36
CA SER A 267 -2.67 -8.02 -10.63
C SER A 267 -1.57 -7.96 -11.69
N PHE A 268 -0.76 -6.89 -11.72
CA PHE A 268 0.41 -6.83 -12.61
C PHE A 268 1.40 -7.97 -12.33
N TRP A 269 1.81 -8.16 -11.08
CA TRP A 269 2.76 -9.22 -10.71
C TRP A 269 2.21 -10.62 -10.95
N ARG A 270 0.90 -10.81 -10.78
CA ARG A 270 0.22 -12.07 -11.09
C ARG A 270 0.23 -12.38 -12.59
N VAL A 271 -0.07 -11.40 -13.44
CA VAL A 271 -0.08 -11.60 -14.91
C VAL A 271 1.33 -11.77 -15.47
N ASN A 272 2.31 -11.07 -14.90
CA ASN A 272 3.69 -11.13 -15.35
C ASN A 272 4.51 -12.21 -14.64
N SER A 273 3.93 -13.05 -13.80
CA SER A 273 4.68 -14.10 -13.10
C SER A 273 5.39 -15.10 -14.02
N PRO A 274 4.88 -15.46 -15.22
CA PRO A 274 5.63 -16.32 -16.14
C PRO A 274 6.89 -15.65 -16.70
N LYS A 275 6.84 -14.33 -16.86
CA LYS A 275 7.97 -13.51 -17.32
C LYS A 275 8.95 -13.22 -16.17
N PHE A 276 8.41 -13.06 -14.96
CA PHE A 276 9.13 -12.69 -13.76
C PHE A 276 8.89 -13.72 -12.63
N PRO A 277 9.37 -14.96 -12.77
CA PRO A 277 9.04 -16.05 -11.84
C PRO A 277 9.62 -15.86 -10.44
N VAL A 278 10.82 -15.26 -10.30
CA VAL A 278 11.46 -15.06 -8.99
C VAL A 278 11.05 -13.72 -8.38
N LEU A 279 11.04 -12.62 -9.16
CA LEU A 279 10.61 -11.31 -8.68
C LEU A 279 9.14 -11.29 -8.31
N SER A 280 8.27 -12.05 -8.96
CA SER A 280 6.85 -12.11 -8.55
C SER A 280 6.69 -12.68 -7.14
N LEU A 281 7.57 -13.59 -6.70
CA LEU A 281 7.63 -14.08 -5.32
C LEU A 281 8.11 -12.99 -4.36
N VAL A 282 9.19 -12.29 -4.72
CA VAL A 282 9.71 -11.17 -3.92
C VAL A 282 8.65 -10.06 -3.79
N ALA A 283 8.02 -9.69 -4.91
CA ALA A 283 6.99 -8.67 -4.98
C ALA A 283 5.78 -9.02 -4.11
N ARG A 284 5.33 -10.29 -4.14
CA ARG A 284 4.21 -10.77 -3.31
C ARG A 284 4.48 -10.49 -1.82
N ASP A 285 5.67 -10.83 -1.34
CA ASP A 285 5.99 -10.75 0.08
C ASP A 285 6.29 -9.30 0.51
N ILE A 286 7.00 -8.52 -0.32
CA ILE A 286 7.28 -7.10 -0.06
C ILE A 286 6.02 -6.24 -0.12
N LEU A 287 5.13 -6.49 -1.09
CA LEU A 287 3.90 -5.72 -1.24
C LEU A 287 2.90 -6.04 -0.11
N ALA A 288 2.94 -7.24 0.44
CA ALA A 288 2.11 -7.65 1.57
C ALA A 288 2.52 -7.01 2.91
N MET A 289 3.68 -6.37 2.99
CA MET A 289 4.14 -5.68 4.20
C MET A 289 3.09 -4.68 4.71
N GLN A 290 2.60 -4.89 5.94
CA GLN A 290 1.70 -3.96 6.60
C GLN A 290 2.46 -2.69 6.97
N VAL A 291 1.85 -1.54 6.67
CA VAL A 291 2.48 -0.22 6.77
C VAL A 291 2.21 0.44 8.12
N SER A 292 1.18 -0.03 8.83
CA SER A 292 0.72 0.55 10.09
C SER A 292 0.06 -0.50 10.97
N SER A 293 0.15 -0.31 12.29
CA SER A 293 -0.62 -1.04 13.30
C SER A 293 -2.12 -0.74 13.26
N VAL A 294 -2.60 0.24 12.47
CA VAL A 294 -4.04 0.58 12.43
C VAL A 294 -4.91 -0.63 12.09
N ALA A 295 -4.43 -1.56 11.26
CA ALA A 295 -5.14 -2.80 10.97
C ALA A 295 -5.26 -3.70 12.21
N SER A 296 -4.19 -3.85 12.99
CA SER A 296 -4.22 -4.61 14.24
C SER A 296 -4.99 -3.89 15.34
N GLU A 297 -4.88 -2.57 15.46
CA GLU A 297 -5.67 -1.75 16.39
C GLU A 297 -7.17 -1.81 16.09
N SER A 298 -7.56 -1.84 14.82
CA SER A 298 -8.95 -2.07 14.42
C SER A 298 -9.43 -3.47 14.83
N ALA A 299 -8.57 -4.48 14.68
CA ALA A 299 -8.87 -5.82 15.17
C ALA A 299 -9.01 -5.85 16.70
N PHE A 300 -8.12 -5.20 17.45
CA PHE A 300 -8.21 -5.09 18.92
C PHE A 300 -9.40 -4.24 19.39
N SER A 301 -9.77 -3.20 18.67
CA SER A 301 -10.97 -2.40 18.95
C SER A 301 -12.23 -3.25 18.74
N THR A 302 -12.26 -4.08 17.69
CA THR A 302 -13.33 -5.03 17.46
C THR A 302 -13.36 -6.12 18.53
N SER A 303 -12.20 -6.61 18.97
CA SER A 303 -12.14 -7.60 20.06
C SER A 303 -12.65 -7.05 21.39
N GLY A 304 -12.57 -5.73 21.64
CA GLY A 304 -13.24 -5.10 22.78
C GLY A 304 -14.76 -5.20 22.76
N ARG A 305 -15.38 -5.46 21.60
CA ARG A 305 -16.82 -5.79 21.49
C ARG A 305 -17.10 -7.28 21.69
N VAL A 306 -16.11 -8.14 21.43
CA VAL A 306 -16.17 -9.60 21.67
C VAL A 306 -15.93 -9.91 23.16
N LEU A 307 -15.02 -9.17 23.79
CA LEU A 307 -14.69 -9.17 25.21
C LEU A 307 -15.36 -7.98 25.88
N ASP A 308 -16.67 -8.04 26.06
CA ASP A 308 -17.32 -7.07 26.94
C ASP A 308 -16.93 -7.35 28.40
N THR A 309 -16.83 -6.30 29.21
CA THR A 309 -16.61 -6.33 30.67
C THR A 309 -17.57 -7.28 31.41
N THR A 310 -18.72 -7.60 30.82
CA THR A 310 -19.74 -8.50 31.39
C THR A 310 -19.70 -9.93 30.83
N ARG A 311 -18.85 -10.23 29.83
CA ARG A 311 -18.88 -11.48 29.06
C ARG A 311 -17.48 -12.10 28.86
N SER A 312 -16.72 -12.26 29.94
CA SER A 312 -15.29 -12.61 29.95
C SER A 312 -14.97 -14.10 30.18
N CYS A 313 -15.83 -15.03 29.77
CA CYS A 313 -15.58 -16.49 29.93
C CYS A 313 -14.86 -17.15 28.74
N LEU A 314 -14.38 -16.38 27.76
CA LEU A 314 -13.67 -16.93 26.60
C LEU A 314 -12.17 -17.07 26.90
N THR A 315 -11.58 -18.20 26.53
CA THR A 315 -10.14 -18.40 26.58
C THR A 315 -9.46 -17.59 25.46
N HIS A 316 -8.18 -17.22 25.65
CA HIS A 316 -7.36 -16.56 24.63
C HIS A 316 -7.41 -17.31 23.28
N TYR A 317 -7.40 -18.64 23.33
CA TYR A 317 -7.54 -19.51 22.16
C TYR A 317 -8.86 -19.31 21.43
N MET A 318 -9.99 -19.29 22.15
CA MET A 318 -11.31 -19.11 21.53
C MET A 318 -11.45 -17.70 20.92
N ILE A 319 -10.84 -16.68 21.54
CA ILE A 319 -10.81 -15.31 21.02
C ILE A 319 -10.05 -15.27 19.69
N GLU A 320 -8.88 -15.92 19.62
CA GLU A 320 -8.10 -16.02 18.38
C GLU A 320 -8.90 -16.70 17.27
N VAL A 321 -9.52 -17.86 17.56
CA VAL A 321 -10.35 -18.58 16.59
C VAL A 321 -11.49 -17.71 16.08
N LEU A 322 -12.22 -17.02 16.97
CA LEU A 322 -13.33 -16.15 16.56
C LEU A 322 -12.86 -14.98 15.69
N MET A 323 -11.77 -14.31 16.07
CA MET A 323 -11.20 -13.19 15.32
C MET A 323 -10.70 -13.62 13.94
N CYS A 324 -9.96 -14.74 13.85
CA CYS A 324 -9.47 -15.30 12.60
C CYS A 324 -10.63 -15.75 11.70
N THR A 325 -11.63 -16.46 12.25
CA THR A 325 -12.79 -16.94 11.49
C THR A 325 -13.62 -15.78 10.94
N GLU A 326 -13.89 -14.75 11.75
CA GLU A 326 -14.59 -13.55 11.31
C GLU A 326 -13.85 -12.86 10.15
N GLN A 327 -12.52 -12.72 10.28
CA GLN A 327 -11.69 -12.12 9.25
C GLN A 327 -11.68 -12.95 7.96
N TRP A 328 -11.58 -14.28 8.04
CA TRP A 328 -11.64 -15.16 6.88
C TRP A 328 -12.99 -15.06 6.16
N LEU A 329 -14.11 -15.12 6.89
CA LEU A 329 -15.43 -14.96 6.30
C LEU A 329 -15.58 -13.60 5.59
N LYS A 330 -15.10 -12.51 6.21
CA LYS A 330 -15.08 -11.19 5.58
C LYS A 330 -14.22 -11.14 4.32
N CYS A 331 -13.09 -11.85 4.30
CA CYS A 331 -12.21 -11.93 3.14
C CYS A 331 -12.86 -12.72 1.99
N GLU A 332 -13.49 -13.87 2.26
CA GLU A 332 -14.19 -14.66 1.25
C GLU A 332 -15.35 -13.88 0.60
N ILE A 333 -16.16 -13.19 1.41
CA ILE A 333 -17.24 -12.33 0.91
C ILE A 333 -16.68 -11.27 -0.03
N LYS A 334 -15.57 -10.61 0.34
CA LYS A 334 -14.92 -9.60 -0.51
C LYS A 334 -14.30 -10.16 -1.78
N VAL A 335 -13.76 -11.38 -1.75
CA VAL A 335 -13.21 -12.04 -2.94
C VAL A 335 -14.34 -12.35 -3.94
N ASN A 336 -15.48 -12.80 -3.45
CA ASN A 336 -16.67 -13.04 -4.28
C ASN A 336 -17.24 -11.74 -4.87
N ASP A 337 -17.16 -10.62 -4.13
CA ASP A 337 -17.59 -9.30 -4.60
C ASP A 337 -16.64 -8.68 -5.65
N ARG A 338 -15.37 -9.11 -5.68
CA ARG A 338 -14.41 -8.79 -6.76
C ARG A 338 -14.61 -9.65 -8.03
N GLY A 339 -15.68 -10.44 -8.09
CA GLY A 339 -16.16 -10.99 -9.36
C GLY A 339 -16.47 -9.87 -10.35
N VAL A 340 -16.09 -10.06 -11.62
CA VAL A 340 -16.16 -9.12 -12.75
C VAL A 340 -17.17 -8.00 -12.52
N THR A 341 -16.71 -6.83 -12.08
CA THR A 341 -17.54 -5.63 -12.02
C THR A 341 -17.86 -5.24 -13.46
N ARG A 342 -18.99 -5.72 -13.98
CA ARG A 342 -19.46 -5.35 -15.31
C ARG A 342 -19.64 -3.83 -15.34
N LYS A 343 -19.34 -3.23 -16.49
CA LYS A 343 -19.48 -1.79 -16.74
C LYS A 343 -20.86 -1.24 -16.31
N GLU A 344 -21.87 -2.10 -16.35
CA GLU A 344 -23.26 -1.87 -15.91
C GLU A 344 -23.37 -1.56 -14.40
N HIS A 345 -22.62 -2.24 -13.54
CA HIS A 345 -22.63 -1.98 -12.09
C HIS A 345 -21.95 -0.65 -11.75
N LEU A 346 -20.85 -0.31 -12.43
CA LEU A 346 -20.19 0.99 -12.28
C LEU A 346 -21.09 2.15 -12.75
N LEU A 347 -21.87 1.93 -13.80
CA LEU A 347 -22.87 2.89 -14.28
C LEU A 347 -24.02 3.04 -13.29
N ALA A 348 -24.48 1.95 -12.67
CA ALA A 348 -25.53 2.00 -11.67
C ALA A 348 -25.09 2.79 -10.42
N ASP A 349 -23.86 2.58 -9.94
CA ASP A 349 -23.32 3.34 -8.81
C ASP A 349 -23.17 4.84 -9.13
N TYR A 350 -22.76 5.18 -10.37
CA TYR A 350 -22.65 6.57 -10.80
C TYR A 350 -24.03 7.25 -10.92
N VAL A 351 -25.03 6.54 -11.46
CA VAL A 351 -26.42 7.02 -11.55
C VAL A 351 -27.03 7.19 -10.16
N MET A 352 -26.81 6.24 -9.26
CA MET A 352 -27.27 6.33 -7.87
C MET A 352 -26.63 7.53 -7.15
N GLN A 353 -25.35 7.80 -7.41
CA GLN A 353 -24.66 8.94 -6.82
C GLN A 353 -25.11 10.29 -7.42
N ASP A 354 -25.45 10.35 -8.72
CA ASP A 354 -26.07 11.52 -9.35
C ASP A 354 -27.50 11.77 -8.82
N GLU A 355 -28.28 10.70 -8.61
CA GLU A 355 -29.62 10.77 -8.02
C GLU A 355 -29.58 11.24 -6.57
N LEU A 356 -28.63 10.76 -5.76
CA LEU A 356 -28.41 11.25 -4.39
C LEU A 356 -28.02 12.74 -4.40
N MET A 357 -27.15 13.17 -5.31
CA MET A 357 -26.76 14.57 -5.45
C MET A 357 -27.93 15.47 -5.88
N ARG A 358 -28.83 14.98 -6.74
CA ARG A 358 -30.07 15.68 -7.11
C ARG A 358 -31.09 15.72 -5.98
N GLY A 359 -31.20 14.66 -5.18
CA GLY A 359 -32.06 14.59 -3.99
C GLY A 359 -31.69 15.64 -2.94
N TYR A 360 -30.39 15.83 -2.67
CA TYR A 360 -29.91 16.88 -1.75
C TYR A 360 -30.02 18.31 -2.31
N GLY A 361 -30.21 18.48 -3.62
CA GLY A 361 -30.37 19.79 -4.27
C GLY A 361 -31.79 20.37 -4.18
N MET A 362 -32.83 19.54 -3.98
CA MET A 362 -34.22 20.00 -3.98
C MET A 362 -34.80 20.32 -2.59
N GLU A 363 -34.13 19.96 -1.50
CA GLU A 363 -34.65 20.22 -0.14
C GLU A 363 -34.30 21.63 0.40
N LEU A 364 -33.56 22.47 -0.35
CA LEU A 364 -33.18 23.83 0.08
C LEU A 364 -34.04 24.96 -0.53
N TYR A 365 -35.07 24.65 -1.30
CA TYR A 365 -36.07 25.63 -1.76
C TYR A 365 -37.50 25.09 -1.61
N GLY A 366 -38.00 25.08 -0.37
CA GLY A 366 -39.44 25.04 -0.10
C GLY A 366 -40.08 26.41 -0.40
N PRO A 367 -41.34 26.45 -0.89
CA PRO A 367 -41.92 27.65 -1.46
C PRO A 367 -42.24 28.69 -0.38
N SER A 368 -41.73 29.91 -0.58
CA SER A 368 -42.15 31.09 0.16
C SER A 368 -43.66 31.29 0.02
N ARG A 369 -44.39 31.17 1.12
CA ARG A 369 -45.70 31.80 1.31
C ARG A 369 -45.59 32.82 2.42
#